data_AF-W8B6C6-F1
#
_entry.id   AF-W8B6C6-F1
#
_cell.length_a   1.000
_cell.length_b   1.000
_cell.length_c   1.000
_cell.angle_alpha   90.00
_cell.angle_beta   90.00
_cell.angle_gamma   90.00
#
_symmetry.space_group_name_H-M   'P 1'
#
loop_
_entity.id
_entity.type
_entity.pdbx_description
1 polymer ?
#
loop_
_entity_poly.entity_id
_entity_poly.type
_entity_poly.pdbx_seq_one_letter_code
_entity_poly.pdbx_strand_id
1 'polypeptide(L)'
;MRFNKTGLALLASNPATKFEKEGLLIITERQEGFFRRADVNYPRWCKLRGNLLFYLKDHDPRSPPTGLLVLENCRPLIRNEEREFDGFSFILEFEGSQPQRISTRTAKERLEWVKCIQLASYAYLDRQIKYLQDQIANKMGNRIEGGLPPANISTSASDAMLLNVAPNARSGTSSTANPETTLKVEEGDLIQL
;
A
#
# COMPACT_ATOMS: atom_id res chain seq x y z
N MET A 1 12.81 -21.79 13.42
CA MET A 1 12.35 -20.46 13.87
C MET A 1 11.57 -20.61 15.17
N ARG A 2 11.73 -19.69 16.14
CA ARG A 2 10.88 -19.67 17.35
C ARG A 2 9.58 -18.94 17.01
N PHE A 3 8.44 -19.61 17.11
CA PHE A 3 7.12 -19.10 16.73
C PHE A 3 6.34 -18.63 17.98
N ASN A 4 6.03 -17.32 18.06
CA ASN A 4 5.20 -16.77 19.14
C ASN A 4 3.71 -16.80 18.75
N LYS A 5 3.06 -17.94 18.97
CA LYS A 5 1.65 -18.15 18.64
C LYS A 5 0.74 -17.11 19.32
N THR A 6 0.97 -16.84 20.61
CA THR A 6 0.14 -15.94 21.40
C THR A 6 0.25 -14.49 20.92
N GLY A 7 1.47 -14.01 20.66
CA GLY A 7 1.69 -12.65 20.18
C GLY A 7 1.05 -12.39 18.81
N LEU A 8 1.15 -13.35 17.90
CA LEU A 8 0.55 -13.25 16.57
C LEU A 8 -0.98 -13.29 16.60
N ALA A 9 -1.56 -14.11 17.47
CA ALA A 9 -3.01 -14.13 17.67
C ALA A 9 -3.51 -12.77 18.22
N LEU A 10 -2.79 -12.21 19.19
CA LEU A 10 -3.11 -10.88 19.72
C LEU A 10 -3.00 -9.79 18.65
N LEU A 11 -1.99 -9.85 17.78
CA LEU A 11 -1.84 -8.91 16.67
C LEU A 11 -3.03 -8.96 15.70
N ALA A 12 -3.50 -10.17 15.35
CA ALA A 12 -4.62 -10.36 14.42
C ALA A 12 -6.00 -9.94 14.98
N SER A 13 -6.16 -10.03 16.31
CA SER A 13 -7.41 -9.70 17.01
C SER A 13 -7.47 -8.29 17.60
N ASN A 14 -6.35 -7.56 17.65
CA ASN A 14 -6.30 -6.24 18.26
C ASN A 14 -7.02 -5.19 17.36
N PRO A 15 -8.09 -4.54 17.85
CA PRO A 15 -8.88 -3.58 17.07
C PRO A 15 -8.13 -2.30 16.69
N ALA A 16 -7.04 -1.95 17.40
CA ALA A 16 -6.20 -0.81 17.05
C ALA A 16 -5.21 -1.12 15.92
N THR A 17 -5.11 -2.39 15.50
CA THR A 17 -4.20 -2.80 14.44
C THR A 17 -4.78 -2.41 13.09
N LYS A 18 -4.06 -1.55 12.36
CA LYS A 18 -4.39 -1.25 10.96
C LYS A 18 -3.93 -2.40 10.06
N PHE A 19 -4.86 -2.98 9.32
CA PHE A 19 -4.58 -3.94 8.25
C PHE A 19 -4.57 -3.22 6.91
N GLU A 20 -3.74 -3.70 5.99
CA GLU A 20 -3.64 -3.16 4.62
C GLU A 20 -4.85 -3.56 3.78
N LYS A 21 -5.33 -4.80 3.98
CA LYS A 21 -6.55 -5.31 3.38
C LYS A 21 -7.17 -6.37 4.26
N GLU A 22 -8.50 -6.38 4.32
CA GLU A 22 -9.30 -7.42 4.98
C GLU A 22 -10.42 -7.86 4.04
N GLY A 23 -10.86 -9.11 4.20
CA GLY A 23 -11.97 -9.63 3.41
C GLY A 23 -12.05 -11.15 3.38
N LEU A 24 -13.10 -11.65 2.76
CA LEU A 24 -13.31 -13.08 2.61
C LEU A 24 -12.41 -13.64 1.49
N LEU A 25 -11.65 -14.68 1.81
CA LEU A 25 -10.91 -15.48 0.84
C LEU A 25 -11.33 -16.95 0.95
N ILE A 26 -11.27 -17.67 -0.16
CA ILE A 26 -11.47 -19.11 -0.18
C ILE A 26 -10.09 -19.74 -0.29
N ILE A 27 -9.61 -20.33 0.80
CA ILE A 27 -8.31 -21.00 0.85
C ILE A 27 -8.52 -22.47 0.48
N THR A 28 -7.87 -22.91 -0.60
CA THR A 28 -7.91 -24.31 -1.02
C THR A 28 -6.83 -25.10 -0.28
N GLU A 29 -7.23 -25.98 0.62
CA GLU A 29 -6.31 -26.86 1.33
C GLU A 29 -6.25 -28.22 0.61
N ARG A 30 -5.04 -28.68 0.30
CA ARG A 30 -4.81 -30.00 -0.26
C ARG A 30 -4.81 -31.03 0.86
N GLN A 31 -5.84 -31.87 0.93
CA GLN A 31 -5.83 -32.99 1.85
C GLN A 31 -5.07 -34.15 1.22
N GLU A 32 -3.89 -34.47 1.76
CA GLU A 32 -3.14 -35.68 1.43
C GLU A 32 -3.66 -36.85 2.28
N GLY A 33 -4.80 -37.42 1.87
CA GLY A 33 -5.36 -38.65 2.46
C GLY A 33 -4.81 -39.91 1.80
N PHE A 34 -4.80 -41.02 2.55
CA PHE A 34 -4.27 -42.32 2.12
C PHE A 34 -4.92 -42.91 0.85
N PHE A 35 -6.09 -42.42 0.44
CA PHE A 35 -6.82 -42.95 -0.72
C PHE A 35 -7.29 -41.91 -1.75
N ARG A 36 -7.23 -40.59 -1.49
CA ARG A 36 -7.60 -39.55 -2.48
C ARG A 36 -6.90 -38.23 -2.17
N ARG A 37 -6.36 -37.58 -3.21
CA ARG A 37 -6.03 -36.15 -3.19
C ARG A 37 -7.33 -35.39 -3.40
N ALA A 38 -7.81 -34.69 -2.38
CA ALA A 38 -8.99 -33.86 -2.48
C ALA A 38 -8.63 -32.43 -2.09
N ASP A 39 -8.95 -31.50 -2.96
CA ASP A 39 -8.84 -30.07 -2.70
C ASP A 39 -10.12 -29.63 -2.00
N VAL A 40 -9.98 -29.09 -0.78
CA VAL A 40 -11.12 -28.62 0.02
C VAL A 40 -11.04 -27.11 0.16
N ASN A 41 -12.14 -26.45 -0.17
CA ASN A 41 -12.25 -25.01 -0.19
C ASN A 41 -12.80 -24.49 1.14
N TYR A 42 -11.99 -23.68 1.85
CA TYR A 42 -12.35 -23.10 3.14
C TYR A 42 -12.57 -21.59 3.01
N PRO A 43 -13.82 -21.10 3.07
CA PRO A 43 -14.08 -19.67 3.15
C PRO A 43 -13.67 -19.13 4.53
N ARG A 44 -12.69 -18.23 4.55
CA ARG A 44 -12.11 -17.66 5.77
C ARG A 44 -11.99 -16.15 5.65
N TRP A 45 -12.26 -15.44 6.75
CA TRP A 45 -11.92 -14.03 6.81
C TRP A 45 -10.41 -13.89 6.93
N CYS A 46 -9.82 -13.08 6.05
CA CYS A 46 -8.39 -12.88 5.97
C CYS A 46 -8.03 -11.43 6.24
N LYS A 47 -6.87 -11.23 6.87
CA LYS A 47 -6.34 -9.90 7.23
C LYS A 47 -4.86 -9.82 6.86
N LEU A 48 -4.49 -8.86 6.01
CA LEU A 48 -3.11 -8.64 5.58
C LEU A 48 -2.48 -7.50 6.37
N ARG A 49 -1.27 -7.72 6.89
CA ARG A 49 -0.44 -6.69 7.54
C ARG A 49 1.03 -6.99 7.27
N GLY A 50 1.70 -6.11 6.53
CA GLY A 50 3.04 -6.37 6.03
C GLY A 50 3.09 -7.73 5.33
N ASN A 51 4.12 -8.51 5.59
CA ASN A 51 4.28 -9.85 5.02
C ASN A 51 3.46 -10.95 5.71
N LEU A 52 2.47 -10.61 6.55
CA LEU A 52 1.66 -11.59 7.28
C LEU A 52 0.21 -11.54 6.79
N LEU A 53 -0.27 -12.67 6.25
CA LEU A 53 -1.68 -12.86 5.90
C LEU A 53 -2.33 -13.80 6.92
N PHE A 54 -3.07 -13.23 7.85
CA PHE A 54 -3.84 -14.00 8.83
C PHE A 54 -5.10 -14.57 8.19
N TYR A 55 -5.46 -15.80 8.54
CA TYR A 55 -6.77 -16.36 8.23
C TYR A 55 -7.46 -16.82 9.51
N LEU A 56 -8.71 -16.42 9.63
CA LEU A 56 -9.53 -16.70 10.79
C LEU A 56 -10.14 -18.10 10.68
N LYS A 57 -10.74 -18.55 11.79
CA LYS A 57 -11.42 -19.84 11.84
C LYS A 57 -12.56 -19.93 10.85
N ASP A 58 -13.35 -18.87 10.78
CA ASP A 58 -14.58 -18.80 10.01
C ASP A 58 -14.55 -17.59 9.05
N HIS A 59 -15.66 -17.38 8.35
CA HIS A 59 -15.87 -16.20 7.50
C HIS A 59 -16.23 -14.93 8.28
N ASP A 60 -16.45 -15.04 9.60
CA ASP A 60 -16.74 -13.90 10.49
C ASP A 60 -15.44 -13.14 10.85
N PRO A 61 -15.36 -11.82 10.61
CA PRO A 61 -14.23 -10.96 11.00
C PRO A 61 -13.87 -10.98 12.50
N ARG A 62 -14.81 -11.40 13.37
CA ARG A 62 -14.63 -11.48 14.83
C ARG A 62 -14.16 -12.85 15.31
N SER A 63 -14.14 -13.85 14.44
CA SER A 63 -13.68 -15.19 14.81
C SER A 63 -12.17 -15.19 15.15
N PRO A 64 -11.69 -16.12 15.98
CA PRO A 64 -10.28 -16.14 16.35
C PRO A 64 -9.39 -16.48 15.15
N PRO A 65 -8.17 -15.91 15.07
CA PRO A 65 -7.19 -16.30 14.07
C PRO A 65 -6.86 -17.78 14.23
N THR A 66 -6.94 -18.54 13.14
CA THR A 66 -6.60 -19.98 13.13
C THR A 66 -5.16 -20.19 12.72
N GLY A 67 -4.69 -19.40 11.77
CA GLY A 67 -3.30 -19.44 11.33
C GLY A 67 -2.94 -18.22 10.51
N LEU A 68 -1.76 -18.27 9.91
CA LEU A 68 -1.26 -17.24 9.03
C LEU A 68 -0.40 -17.84 7.93
N LEU A 69 -0.27 -17.12 6.83
CA LEU A 69 0.71 -17.35 5.77
C LEU A 69 1.77 -16.25 5.86
N VAL A 70 3.04 -16.66 5.84
CA VAL A 70 4.17 -15.73 5.76
C VAL A 70 4.46 -15.51 4.28
N LEU A 71 4.29 -14.28 3.81
CA LEU A 71 4.41 -13.89 2.40
C LEU A 71 5.83 -13.47 2.00
N GLU A 72 6.84 -13.89 2.76
CA GLU A 72 8.24 -13.64 2.42
C GLU A 72 8.59 -14.40 1.13
N ASN A 73 9.20 -13.70 0.17
CA ASN A 73 9.52 -14.21 -1.17
C ASN A 73 8.32 -14.84 -1.90
N CYS A 74 7.10 -14.39 -1.57
CA CYS A 74 5.88 -14.85 -2.20
C CYS A 74 5.61 -14.11 -3.52
N ARG A 75 5.24 -14.84 -4.56
CA ARG A 75 4.80 -14.30 -5.84
C ARG A 75 3.32 -14.66 -6.09
N PRO A 76 2.39 -13.68 -6.08
CA PRO A 76 1.02 -13.94 -6.48
C PRO A 76 0.91 -14.02 -8.02
N LEU A 77 0.26 -15.07 -8.52
CA LEU A 77 0.06 -15.32 -9.94
C LEU A 77 -1.41 -15.56 -10.26
N ILE A 78 -1.90 -14.96 -11.34
CA ILE A 78 -3.21 -15.25 -11.92
C ILE A 78 -2.96 -16.13 -13.13
N ARG A 79 -3.45 -17.38 -13.10
CA ARG A 79 -3.31 -18.33 -14.22
C ARG A 79 -4.53 -18.35 -15.13
N ASN A 80 -5.71 -18.04 -14.60
CA ASN A 80 -6.95 -17.97 -15.34
C ASN A 80 -7.65 -16.66 -15.02
N GLU A 81 -8.04 -15.91 -16.05
CA GLU A 81 -8.79 -14.68 -15.87
C GLU A 81 -10.27 -14.93 -15.60
N GLU A 82 -10.81 -16.04 -16.12
CA GLU A 82 -12.21 -16.41 -16.03
C GLU A 82 -12.61 -16.93 -14.65
N ARG A 83 -13.92 -16.97 -14.39
CA ARG A 83 -14.49 -17.50 -13.15
C ARG A 83 -14.51 -19.03 -13.18
N GLU A 84 -13.88 -19.65 -12.20
CA GLU A 84 -13.90 -21.09 -11.97
C GLU A 84 -15.06 -21.48 -11.02
N PHE A 85 -15.20 -22.78 -10.73
CA PHE A 85 -16.25 -23.32 -9.84
C PHE A 85 -16.26 -22.64 -8.45
N ASP A 86 -15.08 -22.30 -7.93
CA ASP A 86 -14.91 -21.69 -6.61
C ASP A 86 -14.62 -20.19 -6.64
N GLY A 87 -14.79 -19.55 -7.81
CA GLY A 87 -14.64 -18.11 -7.98
C GLY A 87 -13.46 -17.72 -8.85
N PHE A 88 -12.91 -16.53 -8.62
CA PHE A 88 -11.76 -16.02 -9.35
C PHE A 88 -10.48 -16.35 -8.59
N SER A 89 -9.63 -17.18 -9.19
CA SER A 89 -8.49 -17.78 -8.50
C SER A 89 -7.18 -17.01 -8.75
N PHE A 90 -6.30 -17.08 -7.76
CA PHE A 90 -4.89 -16.75 -7.89
C PHE A 90 -4.06 -17.72 -7.02
N ILE A 91 -2.77 -17.79 -7.29
CA ILE A 91 -1.85 -18.73 -6.64
C ILE A 91 -0.75 -17.93 -5.96
N LEU A 92 -0.49 -18.22 -4.71
CA LEU A 92 0.70 -17.77 -4.00
C LEU A 92 1.79 -18.81 -4.20
N GLU A 93 2.79 -18.47 -5.02
CA GLU A 93 4.00 -19.29 -5.16
C GLU A 93 5.03 -18.83 -4.14
N PHE A 94 5.63 -19.81 -3.46
CA PHE A 94 6.63 -19.62 -2.43
C PHE A 94 7.91 -20.35 -2.84
N GLU A 95 9.05 -19.75 -2.56
CA GLU A 95 10.33 -20.40 -2.79
C GLU A 95 10.52 -21.56 -1.79
N GLY A 96 10.62 -22.79 -2.30
CA GLY A 96 10.89 -23.98 -1.48
C GLY A 96 9.68 -24.53 -0.71
N SER A 97 8.45 -24.04 -0.94
CA SER A 97 7.24 -24.65 -0.38
C SER A 97 6.12 -24.82 -1.41
N GLN A 98 5.09 -25.59 -1.04
CA GLN A 98 3.95 -25.83 -1.93
C GLN A 98 3.19 -24.52 -2.20
N PRO A 99 2.70 -24.31 -3.44
CA PRO A 99 1.91 -23.14 -3.76
C PRO A 99 0.54 -23.21 -3.08
N GLN A 100 0.07 -22.05 -2.61
CA GLN A 100 -1.26 -21.93 -1.99
C GLN A 100 -2.24 -21.34 -3.00
N ARG A 101 -3.28 -22.09 -3.37
CA ARG A 101 -4.37 -21.58 -4.21
C ARG A 101 -5.38 -20.83 -3.35
N ILE A 102 -5.82 -19.68 -3.83
CA ILE A 102 -6.80 -18.80 -3.18
C ILE A 102 -7.82 -18.34 -4.22
N SER A 103 -9.09 -18.33 -3.87
CA SER A 103 -10.17 -17.76 -4.71
C SER A 103 -10.89 -16.60 -4.03
N THR A 104 -11.37 -15.66 -4.83
CA THR A 104 -12.26 -14.54 -4.42
C THR A 104 -13.61 -14.66 -5.10
N ARG A 105 -14.60 -13.88 -4.63
CA ARG A 105 -15.94 -13.87 -5.23
C ARG A 105 -16.00 -13.08 -6.53
N THR A 106 -15.19 -12.02 -6.64
CA THR A 106 -15.15 -11.15 -7.82
C THR A 106 -13.73 -11.01 -8.38
N ALA A 107 -13.63 -10.75 -9.69
CA ALA A 107 -12.35 -10.48 -10.36
C ALA A 107 -11.67 -9.23 -9.80
N LYS A 108 -12.45 -8.20 -9.43
CA LYS A 108 -11.95 -6.96 -8.81
C LYS A 108 -11.26 -7.27 -7.48
N GLU A 109 -11.89 -8.03 -6.60
CA GLU A 109 -11.29 -8.42 -5.32
C GLU A 109 -10.00 -9.22 -5.52
N ARG A 110 -9.96 -10.13 -6.51
CA ARG A 110 -8.74 -10.88 -6.86
C ARG A 110 -7.59 -9.92 -7.17
N LEU A 111 -7.82 -8.96 -8.08
CA LEU A 111 -6.81 -7.99 -8.47
C LEU A 111 -6.36 -7.11 -7.31
N GLU A 112 -7.29 -6.66 -6.46
CA GLU A 112 -6.95 -5.89 -5.26
C GLU A 112 -6.10 -6.70 -4.27
N TRP A 113 -6.43 -7.97 -4.03
CA TRP A 113 -5.65 -8.84 -3.15
C TRP A 113 -4.25 -9.10 -3.71
N VAL A 114 -4.14 -9.42 -5.00
CA VAL A 114 -2.85 -9.59 -5.68
C VAL A 114 -2.00 -8.33 -5.56
N LYS A 115 -2.60 -7.15 -5.83
CA LYS A 115 -1.92 -5.86 -5.70
C LYS A 115 -1.43 -5.61 -4.27
N CYS A 116 -2.29 -5.76 -3.26
CA CYS A 116 -1.89 -5.57 -1.87
C CYS A 116 -0.76 -6.51 -1.44
N ILE A 117 -0.80 -7.78 -1.86
CA ILE A 117 0.25 -8.76 -1.58
C ILE A 117 1.58 -8.37 -2.26
N GLN A 118 1.54 -7.88 -3.50
CA GLN A 118 2.74 -7.38 -4.19
C GLN A 118 3.34 -6.16 -3.48
N LEU A 119 2.50 -5.21 -3.05
CA LEU A 119 2.94 -4.01 -2.33
C LEU A 119 3.52 -4.33 -0.95
N ALA A 120 3.06 -5.42 -0.32
CA ALA A 120 3.57 -5.90 0.96
C ALA A 120 4.92 -6.65 0.85
N SER A 121 5.35 -7.00 -0.37
CA SER A 121 6.59 -7.75 -0.60
C SER A 121 7.83 -6.91 -0.27
N TYR A 122 8.82 -7.55 0.37
CA TYR A 122 10.12 -6.91 0.65
C TYR A 122 10.78 -6.36 -0.61
N ALA A 123 10.72 -7.10 -1.73
CA ALA A 123 11.32 -6.66 -2.99
C ALA A 123 10.69 -5.37 -3.53
N TYR A 124 9.38 -5.17 -3.31
CA TYR A 124 8.72 -3.91 -3.65
C TYR A 124 9.16 -2.79 -2.71
N LEU A 125 9.13 -3.03 -1.39
CA LEU A 125 9.52 -2.04 -0.39
C LEU A 125 10.98 -1.59 -0.54
N ASP A 126 11.90 -2.50 -0.82
CA ASP A 126 13.32 -2.18 -1.07
C ASP A 126 13.48 -1.30 -2.32
N ARG A 127 12.81 -1.65 -3.43
CA ARG A 127 12.80 -0.80 -4.63
C ARG A 127 12.19 0.57 -4.35
N GLN A 128 11.11 0.62 -3.59
CA GLN A 128 10.45 1.87 -3.21
C GLN A 128 11.37 2.75 -2.35
N ILE A 129 12.08 2.15 -1.39
CA ILE A 129 13.05 2.86 -0.55
C ILE A 129 14.17 3.44 -1.41
N LYS A 130 14.78 2.64 -2.29
CA LYS A 130 15.84 3.09 -3.20
C LYS A 130 15.37 4.25 -4.09
N TYR A 131 14.20 4.08 -4.72
CA TYR A 131 13.60 5.13 -5.53
C TYR A 131 13.41 6.43 -4.74
N LEU A 132 12.88 6.37 -3.51
CA LEU A 132 12.68 7.55 -2.67
C LEU A 132 14.01 8.19 -2.23
N GLN A 133 15.03 7.39 -1.92
CA GLN A 133 16.37 7.87 -1.59
C GLN A 133 16.99 8.64 -2.76
N ASP A 134 16.87 8.11 -3.99
CA ASP A 134 17.35 8.79 -5.20
C ASP A 134 16.60 10.11 -5.45
N GLN A 135 15.28 10.13 -5.24
CA GLN A 135 14.49 11.37 -5.35
C GLN A 135 14.93 12.43 -4.32
N ILE A 136 15.29 12.03 -3.10
CA ILE A 136 15.82 12.94 -2.08
C ILE A 136 17.21 13.45 -2.49
N ALA A 137 18.10 12.56 -2.92
CA ALA A 137 19.45 12.92 -3.36
C ALA A 137 19.42 13.93 -4.51
N ASN A 138 18.58 13.71 -5.52
CA ASN A 138 18.43 14.62 -6.66
C ASN A 138 17.91 16.00 -6.22
N LYS A 139 16.91 16.06 -5.33
CA LYS A 139 16.37 17.33 -4.83
C LYS A 139 17.36 18.10 -3.93
N MET A 140 18.18 17.39 -3.16
CA MET A 140 19.20 18.00 -2.29
C MET A 140 20.45 18.42 -3.07
N GLY A 141 20.87 17.64 -4.08
CA GLY A 141 21.96 18.00 -5.00
C GLY A 141 21.63 19.25 -5.81
N ASN A 142 20.41 19.35 -6.34
CA ASN A 142 19.93 20.54 -7.04
C ASN A 142 19.83 21.78 -6.14
N ARG A 143 19.76 21.61 -4.81
CA ARG A 143 19.72 22.72 -3.85
C ARG A 143 21.10 23.35 -3.62
N ILE A 144 22.19 22.62 -3.90
CA ILE A 144 23.57 23.13 -3.80
C ILE A 144 23.95 23.91 -5.06
N GLU A 145 23.43 23.53 -6.22
CA GLU A 145 23.72 24.25 -7.49
C GLU A 145 22.81 25.47 -7.74
N GLY A 146 21.62 25.53 -7.10
CA GLY A 146 20.64 26.62 -7.29
C GLY A 146 20.87 27.89 -6.45
N GLY A 147 22.01 28.05 -5.77
CA GLY A 147 22.16 29.11 -4.78
C GLY A 147 23.60 29.56 -4.52
N LEU A 148 24.24 30.21 -5.50
CA LEU A 148 25.16 31.33 -5.25
C LEU A 148 25.50 32.03 -6.58
N PRO A 149 25.12 33.31 -6.82
CA PRO A 149 25.80 34.10 -7.85
C PRO A 149 27.24 34.39 -7.37
N PRO A 150 28.26 34.41 -8.26
CA PRO A 150 29.61 34.76 -7.87
C PRO A 150 29.61 36.20 -7.34
N ALA A 151 29.86 36.35 -6.05
CA ALA A 151 30.15 37.64 -5.44
C ALA A 151 31.49 38.13 -6.00
N ASN A 152 31.43 38.86 -7.12
CA ASN A 152 32.52 39.74 -7.51
C ASN A 152 32.61 40.84 -6.45
N ILE A 153 33.66 40.74 -5.65
CA ILE A 153 34.13 41.77 -4.75
C ILE A 153 34.56 42.97 -5.60
N SER A 154 33.78 44.04 -5.56
CA SER A 154 34.33 45.39 -5.70
C SER A 154 33.38 46.38 -5.02
N THR A 155 33.75 46.75 -3.80
CA THR A 155 33.38 47.97 -3.08
C THR A 155 33.34 49.21 -3.97
N SER A 156 32.29 50.03 -3.84
CA SER A 156 32.46 51.44 -3.48
C SER A 156 31.21 51.96 -2.77
N ALA A 157 31.44 52.67 -1.67
CA ALA A 157 30.45 53.28 -0.83
C ALA A 157 29.99 54.61 -1.45
N SER A 158 28.69 54.90 -1.39
CA SER A 158 28.04 56.23 -1.24
C SER A 158 26.60 56.14 -1.74
N ASP A 159 25.64 56.02 -0.81
CA ASP A 159 24.25 56.51 -0.88
C ASP A 159 23.32 55.60 -0.08
N ALA A 160 23.45 55.68 1.24
CA ALA A 160 22.41 55.26 2.17
C ALA A 160 21.91 56.52 2.88
N MET A 161 20.96 57.20 2.27
CA MET A 161 20.18 58.28 2.85
C MET A 161 18.71 58.07 2.43
N LEU A 162 17.82 58.13 3.43
CA LEU A 162 16.34 58.27 3.35
C LEU A 162 15.58 56.93 3.12
N LEU A 163 14.60 56.49 3.93
CA LEU A 163 13.68 57.16 4.84
C LEU A 163 13.16 56.23 5.98
N ASN A 164 13.24 56.77 7.19
CA ASN A 164 12.24 56.85 8.27
C ASN A 164 10.88 56.09 8.22
N VAL A 165 10.62 55.44 9.38
CA VAL A 165 9.44 55.64 10.28
C VAL A 165 8.04 55.20 9.79
N ALA A 166 7.53 54.12 10.39
CA ALA A 166 6.09 53.80 10.57
C ALA A 166 5.48 54.69 11.69
N PRO A 167 4.15 54.76 12.00
CA PRO A 167 3.09 53.79 11.67
C PRO A 167 1.65 54.36 11.42
N ASN A 168 0.70 53.43 11.29
CA ASN A 168 -0.70 53.45 11.77
C ASN A 168 -1.88 53.86 10.84
N ALA A 169 -2.75 52.85 10.68
CA ALA A 169 -4.19 52.85 11.01
C ALA A 169 -5.27 53.06 9.91
N ARG A 170 -6.28 52.18 10.03
CA ARG A 170 -7.73 52.29 9.74
C ARG A 170 -8.32 51.78 8.41
N SER A 171 -9.04 50.66 8.56
CA SER A 171 -10.44 50.38 8.22
C SER A 171 -11.02 50.69 6.83
N GLY A 172 -11.65 49.69 6.22
CA GLY A 172 -12.63 49.87 5.15
C GLY A 172 -13.21 48.53 4.68
N THR A 173 -14.54 48.45 4.64
CA THR A 173 -15.42 47.27 4.50
C THR A 173 -15.88 46.97 3.07
N SER A 174 -16.50 45.78 2.88
CA SER A 174 -17.50 45.39 1.85
C SER A 174 -16.96 45.12 0.42
N SER A 175 -17.46 44.21 -0.41
CA SER A 175 -18.57 43.23 -0.40
C SER A 175 -18.53 42.42 -1.71
N THR A 176 -19.29 41.31 -1.78
CA THR A 176 -19.89 40.67 -3.01
C THR A 176 -18.93 40.05 -4.07
N ALA A 177 -19.19 38.93 -4.76
CA ALA A 177 -20.31 38.00 -4.91
C ALA A 177 -19.80 36.67 -5.55
N ASN A 178 -20.53 35.56 -5.36
CA ASN A 178 -20.40 34.32 -6.15
C ASN A 178 -20.99 34.51 -7.56
N PRO A 179 -20.68 33.66 -8.56
CA PRO A 179 -21.41 32.39 -8.73
C PRO A 179 -20.57 31.19 -9.18
N GLU A 180 -21.21 30.03 -9.07
CA GLU A 180 -20.81 28.68 -9.47
C GLU A 180 -20.29 28.56 -10.92
N THR A 181 -19.40 27.59 -11.15
CA THR A 181 -19.38 26.86 -12.44
C THR A 181 -18.79 25.46 -12.28
N THR A 182 -19.66 24.49 -12.54
CA THR A 182 -19.41 23.06 -12.77
C THR A 182 -18.41 22.83 -13.89
N LEU A 183 -17.38 22.00 -13.66
CA LEU A 183 -16.62 21.33 -14.72
C LEU A 183 -16.38 19.86 -14.34
N LYS A 184 -17.02 18.97 -15.11
CA LYS A 184 -16.66 17.56 -15.31
C LYS A 184 -15.44 17.47 -16.24
N VAL A 185 -14.93 16.24 -16.46
CA VAL A 185 -13.87 15.75 -17.39
C VAL A 185 -12.61 15.35 -16.61
N GLU A 186 -11.98 14.18 -16.76
CA GLU A 186 -12.21 12.97 -17.57
C GLU A 186 -11.47 11.80 -16.90
N GLU A 187 -11.92 10.60 -17.21
CA GLU A 187 -11.34 9.31 -16.87
C GLU A 187 -10.27 8.96 -17.93
N GLY A 188 -9.04 8.69 -17.52
CA GLY A 188 -8.01 8.22 -18.43
C GLY A 188 -6.59 8.53 -17.98
N ASP A 189 -6.04 7.67 -17.12
CA ASP A 189 -4.65 7.26 -17.32
C ASP A 189 -4.43 5.87 -16.75
N LEU A 190 -4.40 4.91 -17.68
CA LEU A 190 -3.88 3.56 -17.48
C LEU A 190 -2.39 3.68 -17.14
N ILE A 191 -1.99 3.22 -15.96
CA ILE A 191 -0.59 2.94 -15.68
C ILE A 191 -0.36 1.45 -15.86
N GLN A 192 0.33 1.13 -16.96
CA GLN A 192 1.11 -0.08 -17.15
C GLN A 192 2.28 -0.11 -16.14
N LEU A 193 2.48 -1.27 -15.52
CA LEU A 193 3.73 -1.97 -15.15
C LEU A 193 3.52 -2.85 -13.91
#